data_AF-A0A7R9C230-F1
#
_entry.id   AF-A0A7R9C230-F1
#
_cell.length_a   1.000
_cell.length_b   1.000
_cell.length_c   1.000
_cell.angle_alpha   90.00
_cell.angle_beta   90.00
_cell.angle_gamma   90.00
#
_symmetry.space_group_name_H-M   'P 1'
#
loop_
_entity.id
_entity.type
_entity.pdbx_description
1 polymer ?
#
loop_
_entity_poly.entity_id
_entity_poly.type
_entity_poly.pdbx_seq_one_letter_code
_entity_poly.pdbx_strand_id
1 'polypeptide(L)'
;MGNEEEKILASRLPEKEPGLAKDKTLWSYTEARIADIIAKFGDKDMWIDGATDEKISFQSFLTMVKKTAAVLKEKYGVGPGSVMLVCSKNDINFFIPVYAAVALGAVAFTVPDYSSNCIPTHLAEENVPVIVCDHSSLLEIEKYVDEAFEKSSDEDRVRSQIILMSGTHAGYLDTYGSTEMMLTVSSSTLMCSEQEAGLGVLSPRTKCKVVSIVDGKSLGPYDCGEFWIHTPFLMKNYRNRPDLTSAAVTPDGWYKTGDYGYYDDQERFHIKDRVKDLILLPDGKTLVSPSTIENLVLQHEAVFQVGVSGIPSTSGTGNVPRAFVILKQHVQDLVPDDIVKFVEG
;
A
#
# COMPACT_ATOMS: atom_id res chain seq x y z
N MET A 1 2.03 19.52 36.08
CA MET A 1 1.15 19.63 34.91
C MET A 1 0.22 18.42 34.92
N GLY A 2 -1.02 18.55 34.47
CA GLY A 2 -1.88 17.38 34.30
C GLY A 2 -1.46 16.59 33.07
N ASN A 3 -1.62 15.26 33.10
CA ASN A 3 -1.64 14.49 31.87
C ASN A 3 -2.93 14.86 31.13
N GLU A 4 -2.82 15.53 29.98
CA GLU A 4 -3.89 15.47 28.98
C GLU A 4 -3.97 14.00 28.54
N GLU A 5 -5.14 13.38 28.72
CA GLU A 5 -5.30 11.95 28.51
C GLU A 5 -5.20 11.62 27.01
N GLU A 6 -4.33 10.67 26.65
CA GLU A 6 -4.00 10.41 25.25
C GLU A 6 -5.21 9.80 24.51
N LYS A 7 -5.74 10.53 23.52
CA LYS A 7 -6.95 10.14 22.79
C LYS A 7 -6.62 9.01 21.82
N ILE A 8 -6.75 7.78 22.31
CA ILE A 8 -6.52 6.56 21.54
C ILE A 8 -7.87 5.94 21.15
N LEU A 9 -8.11 5.89 19.85
CA LEU A 9 -9.19 5.12 19.25
C LEU A 9 -8.77 3.63 19.20
N ALA A 10 -9.71 2.73 19.50
CA ALA A 10 -9.52 1.29 19.37
C ALA A 10 -10.69 0.68 18.59
N SER A 11 -10.44 -0.39 17.83
CA SER A 11 -11.50 -1.03 17.06
C SER A 11 -12.67 -1.52 17.93
N ARG A 12 -13.88 -1.04 17.62
CA ARG A 12 -15.15 -1.54 18.16
C ARG A 12 -15.62 -2.88 17.56
N LEU A 13 -14.88 -3.44 16.59
CA LEU A 13 -15.27 -4.67 15.91
C LEU A 13 -14.86 -5.92 16.71
N PRO A 14 -15.74 -6.93 16.84
CA PRO A 14 -15.47 -8.09 17.68
C PRO A 14 -14.36 -8.99 17.10
N GLU A 15 -13.51 -9.51 17.98
CA GLU A 15 -12.53 -10.54 17.64
C GLU A 15 -13.25 -11.87 17.32
N LYS A 16 -13.41 -12.19 16.04
CA LYS A 16 -14.12 -13.41 15.58
C LYS A 16 -13.34 -14.71 15.77
N GLU A 17 -12.03 -14.63 15.98
CA GLU A 17 -11.13 -15.76 16.18
C GLU A 17 -10.40 -15.60 17.54
N PRO A 18 -10.17 -16.68 18.31
CA PRO A 18 -9.77 -16.64 19.72
C PRO A 18 -8.32 -16.16 19.98
N GLY A 19 -7.65 -15.61 18.97
CA GLY A 19 -6.31 -15.06 19.05
C GLY A 19 -5.74 -14.79 17.66
N LEU A 20 -4.45 -14.44 17.62
CA LEU A 20 -3.62 -14.58 16.43
C LEU A 20 -2.86 -15.90 16.54
N ALA A 21 -2.77 -16.68 15.45
CA ALA A 21 -2.06 -17.95 15.41
C ALA A 21 -0.52 -17.76 15.38
N LYS A 22 0.04 -17.14 16.43
CA LYS A 22 1.46 -16.74 16.56
C LYS A 22 2.43 -17.93 16.58
N ASP A 23 1.91 -19.14 16.78
CA ASP A 23 2.61 -20.43 16.74
C ASP A 23 2.78 -21.00 15.32
N LYS A 24 2.07 -20.46 14.33
CA LYS A 24 2.00 -20.99 12.97
C LYS A 24 2.75 -20.12 11.96
N THR A 25 3.27 -20.74 10.91
CA THR A 25 3.72 -20.01 9.72
C THR A 25 2.51 -19.68 8.84
N LEU A 26 2.65 -18.67 7.97
CA LEU A 26 1.61 -18.35 7.00
C LEU A 26 1.25 -19.58 6.16
N TRP A 27 2.24 -20.37 5.73
CA TRP A 27 1.98 -21.62 5.02
C TRP A 27 1.18 -22.64 5.86
N SER A 28 1.59 -22.96 7.09
CA SER A 28 0.88 -23.99 7.87
C SER A 28 -0.52 -23.57 8.30
N TYR A 29 -0.77 -22.25 8.42
CA TYR A 29 -2.10 -21.69 8.58
C TYR A 29 -2.94 -21.83 7.28
N THR A 30 -2.40 -21.41 6.13
CA THR A 30 -3.11 -21.51 4.84
C THR A 30 -3.38 -22.95 4.43
N GLU A 31 -2.43 -23.86 4.58
CA GLU A 31 -2.57 -25.28 4.25
C GLU A 31 -3.70 -25.93 5.07
N ALA A 32 -3.71 -25.73 6.39
CA ALA A 32 -4.78 -26.19 7.25
C ALA A 32 -6.14 -25.56 6.86
N ARG A 33 -6.16 -24.25 6.57
CA ARG A 33 -7.40 -23.56 6.21
C ARG A 33 -7.99 -24.03 4.87
N ILE A 34 -7.15 -24.35 3.89
CA ILE A 34 -7.62 -24.92 2.62
C ILE A 34 -8.15 -26.35 2.85
N ALA A 35 -7.48 -27.15 3.70
CA ALA A 35 -8.00 -28.47 4.07
C ALA A 35 -9.36 -28.40 4.77
N ASP A 36 -9.58 -27.46 5.70
CA ASP A 36 -10.89 -27.20 6.32
C ASP A 36 -11.97 -26.86 5.28
N ILE A 37 -11.63 -26.03 4.28
CA ILE A 37 -12.56 -25.61 3.21
C ILE A 37 -12.95 -26.82 2.35
N ILE A 38 -11.98 -27.62 1.91
CA ILE A 38 -12.22 -28.84 1.13
C ILE A 38 -13.08 -29.83 1.94
N ALA A 39 -12.76 -30.04 3.22
CA ALA A 39 -13.50 -30.96 4.08
C ALA A 39 -14.95 -30.52 4.35
N LYS A 40 -15.21 -29.20 4.41
CA LYS A 40 -16.53 -28.64 4.74
C LYS A 40 -17.42 -28.37 3.51
N PHE A 41 -16.83 -28.03 2.37
CA PHE A 41 -17.56 -27.57 1.18
C PHE A 41 -17.28 -28.40 -0.09
N GLY A 42 -16.39 -29.39 -0.01
CA GLY A 42 -15.83 -30.12 -1.16
C GLY A 42 -14.69 -29.34 -1.83
N ASP A 43 -13.97 -30.00 -2.74
CA ASP A 43 -13.05 -29.27 -3.62
C ASP A 43 -13.85 -28.35 -4.55
N LYS A 44 -13.38 -27.11 -4.69
CA LYS A 44 -14.04 -26.03 -5.42
C LYS A 44 -13.02 -25.21 -6.19
N ASP A 45 -13.47 -24.56 -7.25
CA ASP A 45 -12.75 -23.51 -7.94
C ASP A 45 -12.29 -22.45 -6.91
N MET A 46 -10.97 -22.31 -6.73
CA MET A 46 -10.33 -21.35 -5.81
C MET A 46 -9.94 -20.08 -6.57
N TRP A 47 -9.39 -20.25 -7.76
CA TRP A 47 -9.07 -19.20 -8.70
C TRP A 47 -9.76 -19.47 -10.04
N ILE A 48 -10.22 -18.41 -10.69
CA ILE A 48 -10.84 -18.43 -12.02
C ILE A 48 -10.26 -17.23 -12.79
N ASP A 49 -9.74 -17.47 -13.99
CA ASP A 49 -9.35 -16.40 -14.90
C ASP A 49 -10.59 -15.92 -15.68
N GLY A 50 -10.99 -14.67 -15.41
CA GLY A 50 -12.16 -14.05 -16.04
C GLY A 50 -12.04 -13.77 -17.54
N ALA A 51 -10.84 -13.95 -18.14
CA ALA A 51 -10.63 -13.80 -19.58
C ALA A 51 -10.65 -15.14 -20.35
N THR A 52 -10.38 -16.27 -19.69
CA THR A 52 -10.19 -17.59 -20.33
C THR A 52 -11.13 -18.68 -19.82
N ASP A 53 -11.84 -18.44 -18.72
CA ASP A 53 -12.55 -19.46 -17.92
C ASP A 53 -11.63 -20.59 -17.39
N GLU A 54 -10.29 -20.43 -17.44
CA GLU A 54 -9.37 -21.34 -16.76
C GLU A 54 -9.61 -21.33 -15.25
N LYS A 55 -9.45 -22.49 -14.60
CA LYS A 55 -9.75 -22.67 -13.17
C LYS A 55 -8.70 -23.49 -12.46
N ILE A 56 -8.40 -23.08 -11.23
CA ILE A 56 -7.59 -23.85 -10.29
C ILE A 56 -8.44 -24.16 -9.07
N SER A 57 -8.65 -25.44 -8.77
CA SER A 57 -9.35 -25.85 -7.54
C SER A 57 -8.45 -25.72 -6.29
N PHE A 58 -9.05 -25.66 -5.11
CA PHE A 58 -8.33 -25.64 -3.82
C PHE A 58 -7.32 -26.80 -3.69
N GLN A 59 -7.72 -28.02 -4.06
CA GLN A 59 -6.84 -29.19 -4.04
C GLN A 59 -5.75 -29.12 -5.12
N SER A 60 -6.05 -28.54 -6.27
CA SER A 60 -5.10 -28.32 -7.37
C SER A 60 -4.04 -27.28 -6.98
N PHE A 61 -4.45 -26.16 -6.38
CA PHE A 61 -3.56 -25.12 -5.86
C PHE A 61 -2.56 -25.68 -4.84
N LEU A 62 -3.02 -26.40 -3.81
CA LEU A 62 -2.14 -27.07 -2.84
C LEU A 62 -1.16 -28.04 -3.51
N THR A 63 -1.61 -28.78 -4.53
CA THR A 63 -0.77 -29.74 -5.25
C THR A 63 0.31 -29.04 -6.07
N MET A 64 -0.03 -27.94 -6.74
CA MET A 64 0.93 -27.16 -7.54
C MET A 64 1.92 -26.42 -6.65
N VAL A 65 1.48 -25.75 -5.58
CA VAL A 65 2.38 -25.11 -4.61
C VAL A 65 3.41 -26.11 -4.06
N LYS A 66 2.98 -27.32 -3.68
CA LYS A 66 3.89 -28.36 -3.17
C LYS A 66 4.88 -28.86 -4.23
N LYS A 67 4.44 -29.06 -5.48
CA LYS A 67 5.32 -29.45 -6.59
C LYS A 67 6.34 -28.35 -6.90
N THR A 68 5.90 -27.09 -7.00
CA THR A 68 6.76 -25.94 -7.24
C THR A 68 7.75 -25.75 -6.10
N ALA A 69 7.33 -25.88 -4.83
CA ALA A 69 8.23 -25.81 -3.68
C ALA A 69 9.30 -26.93 -3.70
N ALA A 70 8.93 -28.17 -4.06
CA ALA A 70 9.90 -29.25 -4.23
C ALA A 70 10.93 -28.92 -5.32
N VAL A 71 10.49 -28.46 -6.49
CA VAL A 71 11.38 -28.07 -7.61
C VAL A 71 12.29 -26.88 -7.25
N LEU A 72 11.75 -25.82 -6.63
CA LEU A 72 12.50 -24.65 -6.18
C LEU A 72 13.61 -25.04 -5.18
N LYS A 73 13.30 -25.95 -4.26
CA LYS A 73 14.28 -26.45 -3.28
C LYS A 73 15.33 -27.36 -3.91
N GLU A 74 14.91 -28.35 -4.69
CA GLU A 74 15.80 -29.42 -5.21
C GLU A 74 16.67 -28.96 -6.37
N LYS A 75 16.19 -28.08 -7.25
CA LYS A 75 16.95 -27.60 -8.41
C LYS A 75 17.64 -26.26 -8.19
N TYR A 76 17.05 -25.38 -7.39
CA TYR A 76 17.48 -23.97 -7.26
C TYR A 76 17.87 -23.58 -5.83
N GLY A 77 17.90 -24.54 -4.89
CA GLY A 77 18.39 -24.35 -3.53
C GLY A 77 17.54 -23.42 -2.65
N VAL A 78 16.32 -23.07 -3.08
CA VAL A 78 15.46 -22.11 -2.37
C VAL A 78 15.05 -22.66 -1.00
N GLY A 79 15.18 -21.82 0.03
CA GLY A 79 14.91 -22.19 1.41
C GLY A 79 14.87 -20.99 2.37
N PRO A 80 14.99 -21.23 3.69
CA PRO A 80 14.91 -20.18 4.70
C PRO A 80 15.93 -19.06 4.45
N GLY A 81 15.41 -17.84 4.23
CA GLY A 81 16.24 -16.65 3.99
C GLY A 81 16.59 -16.37 2.51
N SER A 82 16.27 -17.27 1.57
CA SER A 82 16.30 -16.94 0.14
C SER A 82 15.29 -15.83 -0.19
N VAL A 83 15.60 -14.97 -1.16
CA VAL A 83 14.64 -14.02 -1.75
C VAL A 83 14.31 -14.48 -3.17
N MET A 84 13.04 -14.45 -3.55
CA MET A 84 12.56 -14.79 -4.89
C MET A 84 11.69 -13.66 -5.42
N LEU A 85 12.02 -13.13 -6.60
CA LEU A 85 11.20 -12.13 -7.29
C LEU A 85 10.06 -12.84 -8.04
N VAL A 86 8.84 -12.34 -7.90
CA VAL A 86 7.69 -12.69 -8.75
C VAL A 86 7.25 -11.40 -9.45
N CYS A 87 7.70 -11.23 -10.69
CA CYS A 87 7.48 -10.04 -11.52
C CYS A 87 6.52 -10.37 -12.67
N SER A 88 5.21 -10.42 -12.37
CA SER A 88 4.19 -10.93 -13.30
C SER A 88 3.00 -9.99 -13.30
N LYS A 89 2.32 -9.86 -14.44
CA LYS A 89 0.98 -9.27 -14.46
C LYS A 89 0.02 -10.11 -13.61
N ASN A 90 -1.15 -9.54 -13.35
CA ASN A 90 -2.27 -10.19 -12.70
C ASN A 90 -2.57 -11.58 -13.32
N ASP A 91 -2.65 -12.62 -12.49
CA ASP A 91 -2.48 -14.01 -12.94
C ASP A 91 -3.33 -15.04 -12.16
N ILE A 92 -3.74 -16.15 -12.80
CA ILE A 92 -4.40 -17.27 -12.12
C ILE A 92 -3.37 -18.12 -11.37
N ASN A 93 -2.15 -18.20 -11.92
CA ASN A 93 -1.06 -18.96 -11.34
C ASN A 93 -0.26 -18.13 -10.32
N PHE A 94 -0.44 -16.80 -10.22
CA PHE A 94 0.44 -15.84 -9.50
C PHE A 94 0.88 -16.36 -8.13
N PHE A 95 -0.08 -16.88 -7.38
CA PHE A 95 0.10 -17.27 -5.99
C PHE A 95 0.82 -18.61 -5.83
N ILE A 96 0.94 -19.44 -6.87
CA ILE A 96 1.67 -20.72 -6.81
C ILE A 96 3.16 -20.53 -6.43
N PRO A 97 3.97 -19.72 -7.14
CA PRO A 97 5.36 -19.45 -6.75
C PRO A 97 5.44 -18.68 -5.42
N VAL A 98 4.56 -17.70 -5.20
CA VAL A 98 4.53 -16.91 -3.94
C VAL A 98 4.35 -17.81 -2.73
N TYR A 99 3.32 -18.67 -2.73
CA TYR A 99 3.08 -19.60 -1.63
C TYR A 99 4.10 -20.75 -1.60
N ALA A 100 4.73 -21.12 -2.72
CA ALA A 100 5.84 -22.07 -2.72
C ALA A 100 7.08 -21.52 -2.00
N ALA A 101 7.43 -20.25 -2.21
CA ALA A 101 8.49 -19.59 -1.45
C ALA A 101 8.14 -19.51 0.05
N VAL A 102 6.91 -19.10 0.39
CA VAL A 102 6.43 -19.06 1.79
C VAL A 102 6.44 -20.45 2.45
N ALA A 103 6.11 -21.52 1.72
CA ALA A 103 6.20 -22.90 2.19
C ALA A 103 7.64 -23.38 2.46
N LEU A 104 8.63 -22.81 1.76
CA LEU A 104 10.06 -23.06 1.96
C LEU A 104 10.70 -22.16 3.03
N GLY A 105 9.98 -21.17 3.56
CA GLY A 105 10.53 -20.13 4.44
C GLY A 105 11.35 -19.07 3.70
N ALA A 106 11.28 -19.04 2.37
CA ALA A 106 11.85 -17.99 1.54
C ALA A 106 10.93 -16.75 1.51
N VAL A 107 11.51 -15.59 1.17
CA VAL A 107 10.78 -14.34 0.97
C VAL A 107 10.35 -14.24 -0.49
N ALA A 108 9.04 -14.15 -0.74
CA ALA A 108 8.53 -13.72 -2.03
C ALA A 108 8.50 -12.18 -2.08
N PHE A 109 9.16 -11.59 -3.07
CA PHE A 109 9.10 -10.18 -3.39
C PHE A 109 8.31 -10.02 -4.70
N THR A 110 7.24 -9.24 -4.71
CA THR A 110 6.26 -9.21 -5.82
C THR A 110 6.25 -7.86 -6.53
N VAL A 111 6.37 -7.87 -7.86
CA VAL A 111 6.30 -6.69 -8.71
C VAL A 111 5.19 -6.90 -9.76
N PRO A 112 4.12 -6.08 -9.78
CA PRO A 112 2.94 -6.33 -10.62
C PRO A 112 3.01 -5.73 -12.03
N ASP A 113 4.00 -4.87 -12.31
CA ASP A 113 4.20 -4.24 -13.63
C ASP A 113 5.69 -4.04 -13.94
N TYR A 114 6.05 -4.28 -15.19
CA TYR A 114 7.44 -4.32 -15.65
C TYR A 114 7.99 -2.93 -15.94
N SER A 115 7.15 -1.92 -16.22
CA SER A 115 7.61 -0.55 -16.51
C SER A 115 8.33 0.14 -15.33
N SER A 116 8.37 -0.53 -14.18
CA SER A 116 8.99 -0.07 -12.95
C SER A 116 10.52 -0.06 -13.05
N ASN A 117 11.07 1.12 -13.35
CA ASN A 117 12.51 1.45 -13.35
C ASN A 117 13.27 1.10 -12.04
N CYS A 118 12.58 0.63 -11.00
CA CYS A 118 13.19 0.12 -9.77
C CYS A 118 13.60 -1.37 -9.86
N ILE A 119 13.19 -2.14 -10.87
CA ILE A 119 13.59 -3.56 -10.99
C ILE A 119 15.13 -3.74 -11.00
N PRO A 120 15.92 -2.99 -11.80
CA PRO A 120 17.38 -3.09 -11.75
C PRO A 120 17.98 -2.72 -10.40
N THR A 121 17.39 -1.75 -9.68
CA THR A 121 17.83 -1.37 -8.33
C THR A 121 17.59 -2.52 -7.34
N HIS A 122 16.40 -3.11 -7.35
CA HIS A 122 16.11 -4.26 -6.49
C HIS A 122 16.97 -5.48 -6.83
N LEU A 123 17.25 -5.77 -8.11
CA LEU A 123 18.14 -6.88 -8.50
C LEU A 123 19.61 -6.66 -8.13
N ALA A 124 20.06 -5.40 -8.01
CA ALA A 124 21.42 -5.06 -7.57
C ALA A 124 21.55 -5.02 -6.03
N GLU A 125 20.52 -4.57 -5.32
CA GLU A 125 20.50 -4.46 -3.85
C GLU A 125 20.11 -5.78 -3.15
N GLU A 126 19.24 -6.58 -3.76
CA GLU A 126 18.77 -7.87 -3.24
C GLU A 126 19.36 -9.04 -4.01
N ASN A 127 19.99 -9.98 -3.28
CA ASN A 127 20.52 -11.22 -3.85
C ASN A 127 19.37 -12.18 -4.21
N VAL A 128 18.86 -12.09 -5.45
CA VAL A 128 17.68 -12.82 -5.96
C VAL A 128 18.12 -13.97 -6.88
N PRO A 129 18.32 -15.21 -6.37
CA PRO A 129 18.68 -16.37 -7.18
C PRO A 129 17.59 -16.84 -8.16
N VAL A 130 16.32 -16.45 -7.96
CA VAL A 130 15.19 -16.90 -8.80
C VAL A 130 14.19 -15.75 -9.03
N ILE A 131 13.78 -15.59 -10.28
CA ILE A 131 12.74 -14.69 -10.78
C ILE A 131 11.60 -15.53 -11.37
N VAL A 132 10.36 -15.06 -11.27
CA VAL A 132 9.18 -15.69 -11.86
C VAL A 132 8.36 -14.60 -12.55
N CYS A 133 8.24 -14.64 -13.87
CA CYS A 133 7.56 -13.64 -14.69
C CYS A 133 6.89 -14.28 -15.91
N ASP A 134 5.70 -13.83 -16.30
CA ASP A 134 5.01 -14.35 -17.46
C ASP A 134 5.75 -14.18 -18.80
N HIS A 135 5.28 -14.86 -19.84
CA HIS A 135 6.00 -14.92 -21.12
C HIS A 135 6.07 -13.55 -21.81
N SER A 136 5.15 -12.62 -21.52
CA SER A 136 5.18 -11.27 -22.09
C SER A 136 6.29 -10.40 -21.50
N SER A 137 6.76 -10.73 -20.29
CA SER A 137 7.74 -10.00 -19.50
C SER A 137 9.19 -10.35 -19.80
N LEU A 138 9.44 -11.52 -20.43
CA LEU A 138 10.77 -12.14 -20.48
C LEU A 138 11.85 -11.20 -21.03
N LEU A 139 11.60 -10.59 -22.20
CA LEU A 139 12.54 -9.69 -22.88
C LEU A 139 12.83 -8.40 -22.08
N GLU A 140 11.87 -7.93 -21.29
CA GLU A 140 12.00 -6.71 -20.48
C GLU A 140 12.77 -7.01 -19.19
N ILE A 141 12.60 -8.20 -18.63
CA ILE A 141 13.33 -8.67 -17.45
C ILE A 141 14.75 -9.14 -17.78
N GLU A 142 14.99 -9.74 -18.95
CA GLU A 142 16.35 -10.00 -19.46
C GLU A 142 17.14 -8.68 -19.55
N LYS A 143 16.54 -7.64 -20.14
CA LYS A 143 17.13 -6.29 -20.17
C LYS A 143 17.40 -5.72 -18.76
N TYR A 144 16.52 -5.94 -17.78
CA TYR A 144 16.75 -5.46 -16.42
C TYR A 144 17.78 -6.27 -15.63
N VAL A 145 17.97 -7.54 -15.96
CA VAL A 145 19.07 -8.38 -15.45
C VAL A 145 20.40 -7.86 -15.99
N ASP A 146 20.51 -7.60 -17.29
CA ASP A 146 21.71 -6.99 -17.91
C ASP A 146 22.01 -5.61 -17.30
N GLU A 147 20.99 -4.75 -17.15
CA GLU A 147 21.09 -3.45 -16.49
C GLU A 147 21.47 -3.52 -15.00
N ALA A 148 21.27 -4.66 -14.33
CA ALA A 148 21.69 -4.88 -12.95
C ALA A 148 23.13 -5.43 -12.89
N PHE A 149 23.54 -6.27 -13.86
CA PHE A 149 24.94 -6.67 -14.05
C PHE A 149 25.86 -5.45 -14.26
N GLU A 150 25.49 -4.50 -15.12
CA GLU A 150 26.27 -3.26 -15.36
C GLU A 150 26.46 -2.39 -14.10
N LYS A 151 25.56 -2.52 -13.11
CA LYS A 151 25.54 -1.72 -11.87
C LYS A 151 26.12 -2.46 -10.67
N SER A 152 26.35 -3.77 -10.77
CA SER A 152 26.92 -4.61 -9.70
C SER A 152 28.45 -4.60 -9.72
N SER A 153 29.09 -4.62 -8.55
CA SER A 153 30.53 -4.85 -8.41
C SER A 153 30.88 -6.32 -8.11
N ASP A 154 29.93 -7.24 -8.32
CA ASP A 154 29.97 -8.63 -7.85
C ASP A 154 29.18 -9.52 -8.83
N GLU A 155 29.91 -10.24 -9.69
CA GLU A 155 29.35 -10.97 -10.86
C GLU A 155 28.50 -12.20 -10.49
N ASP A 156 28.65 -12.75 -9.28
CA ASP A 156 27.91 -13.94 -8.86
C ASP A 156 26.47 -13.63 -8.38
N ARG A 157 26.14 -12.34 -8.14
CA ARG A 157 24.84 -11.93 -7.55
C ARG A 157 23.63 -11.99 -8.47
N VAL A 158 23.83 -11.85 -9.78
CA VAL A 158 22.74 -11.55 -10.74
C VAL A 158 22.42 -12.76 -11.65
N ARG A 159 22.87 -13.97 -11.29
CA ARG A 159 22.59 -15.22 -12.03
C ARG A 159 21.19 -15.81 -11.75
N SER A 160 20.17 -14.97 -11.85
CA SER A 160 18.76 -15.33 -11.64
C SER A 160 18.20 -16.28 -12.71
N GLN A 161 17.21 -17.10 -12.37
CA GLN A 161 16.53 -18.04 -13.30
C GLN A 161 15.01 -17.73 -13.40
N ILE A 162 14.34 -17.99 -14.53
CA ILE A 162 13.05 -17.36 -14.94
C ILE A 162 11.90 -18.38 -15.25
N ILE A 163 10.62 -18.09 -14.93
CA ILE A 163 9.44 -19.03 -14.97
C ILE A 163 8.07 -18.29 -15.24
N LEU A 164 7.11 -18.82 -16.05
CA LEU A 164 6.01 -18.07 -16.76
C LEU A 164 4.49 -18.42 -16.45
N MET A 165 3.50 -17.50 -16.70
CA MET A 165 2.14 -17.39 -16.05
C MET A 165 0.97 -16.63 -16.87
N SER A 166 -0.35 -16.62 -16.47
CA SER A 166 -1.56 -15.72 -16.85
C SER A 166 -2.90 -16.06 -16.07
N GLY A 167 -4.07 -15.37 -15.79
CA GLY A 167 -4.80 -14.03 -15.92
C GLY A 167 -5.95 -13.75 -14.82
N THR A 168 -6.85 -12.70 -14.85
CA THR A 168 -7.80 -12.26 -13.70
C THR A 168 -9.11 -11.39 -13.97
N HIS A 169 -9.96 -11.04 -12.94
CA HIS A 169 -10.83 -9.80 -12.76
C HIS A 169 -11.46 -9.59 -11.32
N ALA A 170 -12.07 -8.40 -10.96
CA ALA A 170 -12.56 -8.03 -9.58
C ALA A 170 -13.71 -6.95 -9.45
N GLY A 171 -14.03 -6.45 -8.21
CA GLY A 171 -15.10 -5.46 -7.87
C GLY A 171 -14.84 -4.58 -6.61
N TYR A 172 -15.80 -3.71 -6.18
CA TYR A 172 -15.54 -2.52 -5.30
C TYR A 172 -15.92 -2.63 -3.80
N LEU A 173 -15.12 -2.00 -2.92
CA LEU A 173 -15.32 -1.76 -1.48
C LEU A 173 -14.35 -0.65 -1.00
N ASP A 174 -14.81 0.32 -0.21
CA ASP A 174 -13.91 1.35 0.37
C ASP A 174 -13.12 0.82 1.58
N THR A 175 -11.79 0.91 1.50
CA THR A 175 -10.83 0.47 2.52
C THR A 175 -9.63 1.41 2.62
N TYR A 176 -9.03 1.54 3.80
CA TYR A 176 -7.79 2.28 4.01
C TYR A 176 -6.70 1.44 4.71
N GLY A 177 -5.47 1.65 4.27
CA GLY A 177 -4.24 1.22 4.91
C GLY A 177 -3.04 1.41 3.98
N SER A 178 -1.92 0.75 4.27
CA SER A 178 -0.69 0.80 3.48
C SER A 178 0.05 -0.53 3.50
N THR A 179 1.08 -0.67 2.65
CA THR A 179 1.97 -1.84 2.60
C THR A 179 2.59 -2.14 3.96
N GLU A 180 3.01 -1.10 4.68
CA GLU A 180 3.60 -1.17 6.03
C GLU A 180 2.61 -1.72 7.06
N MET A 181 1.31 -1.64 6.81
CA MET A 181 0.25 -2.13 7.70
C MET A 181 -0.43 -3.40 7.19
N MET A 182 0.22 -4.13 6.26
CA MET A 182 -0.31 -5.33 5.61
C MET A 182 -1.66 -5.09 4.91
N LEU A 183 -1.72 -4.01 4.12
CA LEU A 183 -2.83 -3.55 3.27
C LEU A 183 -3.96 -2.77 3.97
N THR A 184 -4.68 -3.33 4.94
CA THR A 184 -5.96 -2.74 5.39
C THR A 184 -6.14 -2.66 6.91
N VAL A 185 -6.30 -1.43 7.41
CA VAL A 185 -6.52 -1.12 8.83
C VAL A 185 -7.87 -0.48 9.15
N SER A 186 -8.62 -0.01 8.15
CA SER A 186 -10.05 0.29 8.26
C SER A 186 -10.82 -0.05 6.98
N SER A 187 -12.11 -0.35 7.11
CA SER A 187 -12.99 -0.63 5.97
C SER A 187 -14.41 -0.12 6.22
N SER A 188 -15.04 0.41 5.17
CA SER A 188 -16.48 0.66 5.15
C SER A 188 -17.28 -0.62 5.44
N THR A 189 -18.53 -0.48 5.91
CA THR A 189 -19.47 -1.59 5.96
C THR A 189 -20.26 -1.66 4.65
N LEU A 190 -20.60 -2.88 4.20
CA LEU A 190 -21.33 -3.18 2.95
C LEU A 190 -22.76 -2.60 2.86
N MET A 191 -23.12 -1.64 3.71
CA MET A 191 -24.43 -1.03 3.87
C MET A 191 -24.37 0.50 4.03
N CYS A 192 -23.19 1.13 4.01
CA CYS A 192 -23.10 2.60 4.01
C CYS A 192 -23.67 3.17 2.71
N SER A 193 -24.42 4.26 2.81
CA SER A 193 -24.83 5.08 1.67
C SER A 193 -23.74 6.06 1.25
N GLU A 194 -23.82 6.59 0.02
CA GLU A 194 -22.88 7.64 -0.47
C GLU A 194 -22.87 8.90 0.41
N GLN A 195 -23.94 9.15 1.18
CA GLN A 195 -24.06 10.28 2.10
C GLN A 195 -23.43 10.01 3.49
N GLU A 196 -22.94 8.78 3.73
CA GLU A 196 -22.22 8.36 4.93
C GLU A 196 -20.72 8.16 4.66
N ALA A 197 -20.22 8.77 3.58
CA ALA A 197 -18.86 8.61 3.06
C ALA A 197 -17.77 8.83 4.12
N GLY A 198 -16.85 7.87 4.17
CA GLY A 198 -15.69 7.82 5.06
C GLY A 198 -15.05 6.44 4.96
N LEU A 199 -13.76 6.32 5.28
CA LEU A 199 -12.94 5.11 5.08
C LEU A 199 -13.22 4.00 6.12
N GLY A 200 -14.46 3.99 6.63
CA GLY A 200 -14.98 3.09 7.64
C GLY A 200 -14.27 3.17 8.98
N VAL A 201 -14.35 2.07 9.74
CA VAL A 201 -13.84 1.97 11.12
C VAL A 201 -12.69 0.96 11.21
N LEU A 202 -11.89 1.07 12.27
CA LEU A 202 -10.69 0.25 12.46
C LEU A 202 -10.98 -1.27 12.44
N SER A 203 -10.14 -2.02 11.74
CA SER A 203 -10.05 -3.49 11.78
C SER A 203 -9.80 -4.00 13.20
N PRO A 204 -10.30 -5.19 13.60
CA PRO A 204 -10.05 -5.77 14.92
C PRO A 204 -8.56 -5.81 15.27
N ARG A 205 -8.25 -5.59 16.56
CA ARG A 205 -6.88 -5.49 17.12
C ARG A 205 -6.08 -4.24 16.72
N THR A 206 -6.59 -3.37 15.85
CA THR A 206 -5.94 -2.08 15.52
C THR A 206 -6.38 -0.96 16.48
N LYS A 207 -5.43 -0.06 16.77
CA LYS A 207 -5.63 1.24 17.42
C LYS A 207 -5.15 2.38 16.51
N CYS A 208 -5.73 3.57 16.69
CA CYS A 208 -5.28 4.81 16.06
C CYS A 208 -5.21 5.94 17.09
N LYS A 209 -4.35 6.92 16.85
CA LYS A 209 -4.46 8.26 17.42
C LYS A 209 -4.19 9.28 16.31
N VAL A 210 -4.91 10.40 16.32
CA VAL A 210 -4.63 11.53 15.41
C VAL A 210 -3.66 12.46 16.14
N VAL A 211 -2.56 12.83 15.48
CA VAL A 211 -1.49 13.61 16.10
C VAL A 211 -1.29 14.93 15.38
N SER A 212 -1.35 16.04 16.13
CA SER A 212 -1.02 17.37 15.64
C SER A 212 0.43 17.41 15.16
N ILE A 213 0.64 17.73 13.88
CA ILE A 213 1.99 17.87 13.31
C ILE A 213 2.68 19.21 13.69
N VAL A 214 2.00 20.07 14.47
CA VAL A 214 2.51 21.37 14.93
C VAL A 214 3.06 21.31 16.35
N ASP A 215 2.38 20.59 17.25
CA ASP A 215 2.74 20.51 18.68
C ASP A 215 2.79 19.07 19.25
N GLY A 216 2.56 18.05 18.43
CA GLY A 216 2.66 16.64 18.82
C GLY A 216 1.52 16.13 19.70
N LYS A 217 0.48 16.93 19.96
CA LYS A 217 -0.66 16.53 20.79
C LYS A 217 -1.60 15.53 20.11
N SER A 218 -2.24 14.71 20.91
CA SER A 218 -3.32 13.81 20.48
C SER A 218 -4.65 14.57 20.34
N LEU A 219 -5.30 14.40 19.18
CA LEU A 219 -6.42 15.19 18.69
C LEU A 219 -7.77 14.46 18.80
N GLY A 220 -8.87 15.22 18.86
CA GLY A 220 -10.23 14.68 19.02
C GLY A 220 -10.94 14.39 17.69
N PRO A 221 -12.25 14.07 17.75
CA PRO A 221 -13.08 14.02 16.56
C PRO A 221 -13.08 15.37 15.83
N TYR A 222 -13.06 15.35 14.51
CA TYR A 222 -12.98 16.51 13.60
C TYR A 222 -11.70 17.38 13.68
N ASP A 223 -10.82 17.17 14.66
CA ASP A 223 -9.50 17.80 14.71
C ASP A 223 -8.54 17.11 13.71
N CYS A 224 -7.99 17.85 12.74
CA CYS A 224 -7.12 17.28 11.70
C CYS A 224 -5.63 17.14 12.12
N GLY A 225 -5.06 15.95 11.95
CA GLY A 225 -3.64 15.65 12.23
C GLY A 225 -3.14 14.45 11.43
N GLU A 226 -1.92 13.98 11.71
CA GLU A 226 -1.39 12.75 11.14
C GLU A 226 -2.02 11.52 11.80
N PHE A 227 -2.41 10.51 11.01
CA PHE A 227 -2.84 9.22 11.55
C PHE A 227 -1.64 8.39 12.02
N TRP A 228 -1.60 8.09 13.32
CA TRP A 228 -0.63 7.16 13.91
C TRP A 228 -1.35 5.85 14.26
N ILE A 229 -0.90 4.74 13.68
CA ILE A 229 -1.55 3.43 13.79
C ILE A 229 -0.69 2.46 14.62
N HIS A 230 -1.32 1.74 15.55
CA HIS A 230 -0.69 0.62 16.25
C HIS A 230 -1.52 -0.65 15.99
N THR A 231 -0.95 -1.61 15.27
CA THR A 231 -1.64 -2.83 14.82
C THR A 231 -0.71 -4.05 14.85
N PRO A 232 -1.20 -5.27 15.18
CA PRO A 232 -0.37 -6.48 15.13
C PRO A 232 0.02 -6.91 13.70
N PHE A 233 -0.52 -6.23 12.68
CA PHE A 233 -0.21 -6.45 11.26
C PHE A 233 0.89 -5.50 10.73
N LEU A 234 1.53 -4.72 11.61
CA LEU A 234 2.59 -3.80 11.25
C LEU A 234 3.82 -4.56 10.70
N MET A 235 4.46 -3.99 9.68
CA MET A 235 5.70 -4.49 9.10
C MET A 235 6.80 -4.65 10.15
N LYS A 236 7.73 -5.57 9.89
CA LYS A 236 8.90 -5.78 10.76
C LYS A 236 9.83 -4.56 10.79
N ASN A 237 10.15 -4.04 9.61
CA ASN A 237 11.01 -2.89 9.35
C ASN A 237 11.12 -2.65 7.83
N TYR A 238 11.59 -1.47 7.42
CA TYR A 238 12.15 -1.31 6.07
C TYR A 238 13.48 -2.07 5.99
N ARG A 239 13.60 -2.94 4.98
CA ARG A 239 14.79 -3.78 4.78
C ARG A 239 16.01 -2.90 4.51
N ASN A 240 17.12 -3.21 5.18
CA ASN A 240 18.39 -2.47 5.14
C ASN A 240 18.32 -0.95 5.48
N ARG A 241 17.16 -0.45 5.95
CA ARG A 241 16.89 0.99 6.20
C ARG A 241 16.40 1.25 7.63
N PRO A 242 17.29 1.16 8.65
CA PRO A 242 16.94 1.46 10.04
C PRO A 242 16.62 2.94 10.26
N ASP A 243 17.15 3.82 9.41
CA ASP A 243 16.85 5.25 9.35
C ASP A 243 15.37 5.50 9.01
N LEU A 244 14.87 4.93 7.91
CA LEU A 244 13.45 5.04 7.55
C LEU A 244 12.56 4.34 8.58
N THR A 245 13.01 3.21 9.11
CA THR A 245 12.25 2.45 10.12
C THR A 245 12.04 3.25 11.40
N SER A 246 13.07 3.92 11.91
CA SER A 246 13.00 4.75 13.12
C SER A 246 12.36 6.13 12.90
N ALA A 247 12.36 6.63 11.65
CA ALA A 247 11.55 7.79 11.29
C ALA A 247 10.04 7.46 11.30
N ALA A 248 9.65 6.33 10.71
CA ALA A 248 8.26 5.94 10.49
C ALA A 248 7.61 5.20 11.68
N VAL A 249 8.37 4.46 12.50
CA VAL A 249 7.83 3.71 13.66
C VAL A 249 8.44 4.24 14.96
N THR A 250 7.61 4.60 15.93
CA THR A 250 8.05 5.09 17.24
C THR A 250 8.54 3.96 18.15
N PRO A 251 9.36 4.25 19.19
CA PRO A 251 9.85 3.23 20.12
C PRO A 251 8.75 2.48 20.89
N ASP A 252 7.56 3.05 21.02
CA ASP A 252 6.36 2.47 21.62
C ASP A 252 5.39 1.81 20.60
N GLY A 253 5.81 1.70 19.33
CA GLY A 253 5.14 0.85 18.32
C GLY A 253 4.04 1.52 17.49
N TRP A 254 3.96 2.86 17.46
CA TRP A 254 3.08 3.56 16.53
C TRP A 254 3.76 3.79 15.19
N TYR A 255 3.10 3.41 14.11
CA TYR A 255 3.48 3.74 12.74
C TYR A 255 2.83 5.07 12.32
N LYS A 256 3.67 6.00 11.87
CA LYS A 256 3.29 7.28 11.31
C LYS A 256 3.01 7.09 9.83
N THR A 257 1.74 7.25 9.45
CA THR A 257 1.27 6.93 8.09
C THR A 257 1.70 7.97 7.05
N GLY A 258 1.98 9.20 7.48
CA GLY A 258 2.08 10.38 6.62
C GLY A 258 0.75 10.80 5.98
N ASP A 259 -0.39 10.22 6.37
CA ASP A 259 -1.73 10.65 5.97
C ASP A 259 -2.25 11.69 6.96
N TYR A 260 -2.77 12.80 6.42
CA TYR A 260 -3.36 13.90 7.19
C TYR A 260 -4.89 13.85 7.10
N GLY A 261 -5.57 13.86 8.24
CA GLY A 261 -7.02 13.72 8.29
C GLY A 261 -7.59 13.77 9.70
N TYR A 262 -8.85 13.41 9.83
CA TYR A 262 -9.58 13.34 11.11
C TYR A 262 -10.44 12.08 11.19
N TYR A 263 -11.01 11.79 12.36
CA TYR A 263 -12.11 10.84 12.55
C TYR A 263 -13.36 11.58 13.04
N ASP A 264 -14.55 11.12 12.69
CA ASP A 264 -15.81 11.71 13.16
C ASP A 264 -16.34 11.08 14.47
N ASP A 265 -17.48 11.57 14.94
CA ASP A 265 -18.21 11.07 16.10
C ASP A 265 -18.63 9.59 16.00
N GLN A 266 -18.71 9.06 14.77
CA GLN A 266 -19.00 7.66 14.48
C GLN A 266 -17.74 6.80 14.29
N GLU A 267 -16.55 7.34 14.62
CA GLU A 267 -15.24 6.70 14.46
C GLU A 267 -14.83 6.43 13.00
N ARG A 268 -15.48 7.08 12.02
CA ARG A 268 -15.15 6.92 10.59
C ARG A 268 -13.99 7.82 10.20
N PHE A 269 -13.10 7.29 9.36
CA PHE A 269 -11.86 7.97 8.97
C PHE A 269 -12.02 8.85 7.72
N HIS A 270 -11.47 10.06 7.78
CA HIS A 270 -11.54 11.06 6.71
C HIS A 270 -10.14 11.58 6.39
N ILE A 271 -9.50 11.03 5.35
CA ILE A 271 -8.24 11.58 4.82
C ILE A 271 -8.54 12.90 4.11
N LYS A 272 -7.68 13.89 4.32
CA LYS A 272 -7.69 15.19 3.65
C LYS A 272 -6.53 15.36 2.69
N ASP A 273 -5.35 14.89 3.07
CA ASP A 273 -4.12 15.12 2.31
C ASP A 273 -2.97 14.19 2.78
N ARG A 274 -1.78 14.37 2.23
CA ARG A 274 -0.55 13.77 2.78
C ARG A 274 0.24 14.83 3.56
N VAL A 275 0.75 14.48 4.74
CA VAL A 275 1.53 15.37 5.64
C VAL A 275 2.70 16.06 4.92
N LYS A 276 3.35 15.35 3.98
CA LYS A 276 4.47 15.86 3.18
C LYS A 276 4.09 16.91 2.12
N ASP A 277 2.83 16.96 1.71
CA ASP A 277 2.33 17.82 0.62
C ASP A 277 1.58 19.05 1.16
N LEU A 278 1.30 19.08 2.47
CA LEU A 278 0.72 20.23 3.16
C LEU A 278 1.58 21.50 3.04
N ILE A 279 0.90 22.63 2.82
CA ILE A 279 1.52 23.92 2.59
C ILE A 279 1.51 24.71 3.91
N LEU A 280 2.65 24.74 4.60
CA LEU A 280 2.87 25.61 5.75
C LEU A 280 3.02 27.07 5.29
N LEU A 281 2.09 27.94 5.71
CA LEU A 281 2.07 29.35 5.34
C LEU A 281 3.17 30.18 6.03
N PRO A 282 3.42 31.43 5.58
CA PRO A 282 4.54 32.24 6.09
C PRO A 282 4.39 32.71 7.56
N ASP A 283 3.26 32.45 8.20
CA ASP A 283 3.07 32.65 9.65
C ASP A 283 3.73 31.55 10.50
N GLY A 284 4.21 30.47 9.86
CA GLY A 284 4.84 29.32 10.50
C GLY A 284 3.89 28.45 11.33
N LYS A 285 2.57 28.57 11.12
CA LYS A 285 1.55 27.86 11.92
C LYS A 285 0.37 27.35 11.11
N THR A 286 -0.10 28.11 10.12
CA THR A 286 -1.26 27.74 9.32
C THR A 286 -0.84 26.73 8.26
N LEU A 287 -1.48 25.56 8.27
CA LEU A 287 -1.29 24.49 7.29
C LEU A 287 -2.48 24.49 6.34
N VAL A 288 -2.20 24.47 5.04
CA VAL A 288 -3.22 24.37 4.00
C VAL A 288 -3.03 23.09 3.20
N SER A 289 -4.10 22.32 3.06
CA SER A 289 -4.17 21.14 2.19
C SER A 289 -4.28 21.60 0.72
N PRO A 290 -3.35 21.20 -0.18
CA PRO A 290 -3.54 21.31 -1.62
C PRO A 290 -4.95 20.94 -2.08
N SER A 291 -5.45 19.78 -1.66
CA SER A 291 -6.76 19.27 -2.06
C SER A 291 -7.94 20.14 -1.61
N THR A 292 -7.77 20.99 -0.60
CA THR A 292 -8.80 21.98 -0.22
C THR A 292 -8.90 23.12 -1.25
N ILE A 293 -7.77 23.58 -1.80
CA ILE A 293 -7.75 24.58 -2.87
C ILE A 293 -8.15 23.96 -4.21
N GLU A 294 -7.70 22.73 -4.49
CA GLU A 294 -8.05 22.00 -5.72
C GLU A 294 -9.56 21.80 -5.83
N ASN A 295 -10.22 21.32 -4.76
CA ASN A 295 -11.68 21.14 -4.72
C ASN A 295 -12.47 22.44 -4.87
N LEU A 296 -11.88 23.60 -4.55
CA LEU A 296 -12.50 24.90 -4.81
C LEU A 296 -12.31 25.32 -6.27
N VAL A 297 -11.07 25.27 -6.78
CA VAL A 297 -10.76 25.65 -8.17
C VAL A 297 -11.45 24.75 -9.20
N LEU A 298 -11.68 23.47 -8.90
CA LEU A 298 -12.45 22.54 -9.75
C LEU A 298 -13.93 22.93 -9.94
N GLN A 299 -14.49 23.78 -9.07
CA GLN A 299 -15.88 24.26 -9.21
C GLN A 299 -16.02 25.36 -10.28
N HIS A 300 -14.93 25.99 -10.70
CA HIS A 300 -14.96 27.01 -11.75
C HIS A 300 -15.26 26.39 -13.12
N GLU A 301 -16.30 26.86 -13.81
CA GLU A 301 -16.84 26.20 -15.01
C GLU A 301 -15.80 25.94 -16.12
N ALA A 302 -14.78 26.79 -16.26
CA ALA A 302 -13.73 26.63 -17.27
C ALA A 302 -12.65 25.57 -16.93
N VAL A 303 -12.55 25.10 -15.67
CA VAL A 303 -11.47 24.22 -15.22
C VAL A 303 -11.78 22.77 -15.60
N PHE A 304 -10.79 22.08 -16.18
CA PHE A 304 -10.83 20.64 -16.44
C PHE A 304 -10.10 19.85 -15.34
N GLN A 305 -8.92 20.32 -14.95
CA GLN A 305 -8.09 19.72 -13.89
C GLN A 305 -7.24 20.80 -13.24
N VAL A 306 -6.86 20.60 -11.98
CA VAL A 306 -5.91 21.44 -11.24
C VAL A 306 -5.00 20.55 -10.41
N GLY A 307 -3.78 21.01 -10.15
CA GLY A 307 -2.93 20.51 -9.06
C GLY A 307 -2.34 21.70 -8.30
N VAL A 308 -2.25 21.61 -6.98
CA VAL A 308 -1.75 22.68 -6.10
C VAL A 308 -0.47 22.23 -5.40
N SER A 309 0.50 23.14 -5.28
CA SER A 309 1.73 22.89 -4.53
C SER A 309 2.24 24.14 -3.82
N GLY A 310 2.97 23.96 -2.74
CA GLY A 310 3.60 25.04 -2.00
C GLY A 310 4.89 25.50 -2.69
N ILE A 311 4.97 26.78 -3.05
CA ILE A 311 6.22 27.41 -3.49
C ILE A 311 6.82 28.26 -2.35
N PRO A 312 8.16 28.40 -2.26
CA PRO A 312 8.79 29.24 -1.23
C PRO A 312 8.26 30.66 -1.22
N SER A 313 7.99 31.19 -0.02
CA SER A 313 7.55 32.57 0.15
C SER A 313 8.64 33.58 -0.22
N THR A 314 8.26 34.68 -0.84
CA THR A 314 9.14 35.83 -1.10
C THR A 314 9.31 36.74 0.13
N SER A 315 8.49 36.57 1.16
CA SER A 315 8.42 37.46 2.34
C SER A 315 8.97 36.87 3.64
N GLY A 316 9.48 35.63 3.63
CA GLY A 316 10.04 34.99 4.82
C GLY A 316 10.17 33.47 4.71
N THR A 317 10.16 32.80 5.85
CA THR A 317 10.02 31.33 5.94
C THR A 317 8.65 30.85 5.48
N GLY A 318 8.51 29.56 5.17
CA GLY A 318 7.25 28.96 4.74
C GLY A 318 6.97 29.12 3.24
N ASN A 319 5.82 28.62 2.83
CA ASN A 319 5.39 28.52 1.44
C ASN A 319 4.09 29.30 1.20
N VAL A 320 3.80 29.59 -0.07
CA VAL A 320 2.47 30.05 -0.52
C VAL A 320 1.92 29.08 -1.57
N PRO A 321 0.60 28.86 -1.63
CA PRO A 321 0.01 27.93 -2.59
C PRO A 321 0.12 28.47 -4.02
N ARG A 322 0.43 27.57 -4.95
CA ARG A 322 0.37 27.79 -6.39
C ARG A 322 -0.48 26.70 -7.04
N ALA A 323 -1.57 27.11 -7.69
CA ALA A 323 -2.35 26.25 -8.56
C ALA A 323 -1.74 26.17 -9.97
N PHE A 324 -1.74 24.98 -10.54
CA PHE A 324 -1.45 24.70 -11.94
C PHE A 324 -2.74 24.19 -12.57
N VAL A 325 -3.32 24.95 -13.50
CA VAL A 325 -4.69 24.75 -13.99
C VAL A 325 -4.67 24.32 -15.46
N ILE A 326 -5.44 23.28 -15.78
CA ILE A 326 -5.76 22.85 -17.14
C ILE A 326 -7.21 23.28 -17.43
N LEU A 327 -7.40 24.06 -18.50
CA LEU A 327 -8.72 24.52 -18.94
C LEU A 327 -9.44 23.47 -19.79
N LYS A 328 -10.78 23.52 -19.81
CA LYS A 328 -11.60 22.77 -20.77
C LYS A 328 -11.32 23.27 -22.19
N GLN A 329 -11.28 22.34 -23.15
CA GLN A 329 -10.81 22.57 -24.53
C GLN A 329 -11.47 23.74 -25.30
N HIS A 330 -12.65 24.19 -24.88
CA HIS A 330 -13.40 25.30 -25.50
C HIS A 330 -13.13 26.68 -24.85
N VAL A 331 -12.29 26.77 -23.82
CA VAL A 331 -11.91 28.03 -23.16
C VAL A 331 -10.45 28.35 -23.47
N GLN A 332 -10.18 29.57 -23.95
CA GLN A 332 -8.82 30.01 -24.29
C GLN A 332 -8.42 31.36 -23.65
N ASP A 333 -9.39 32.21 -23.29
CA ASP A 333 -9.15 33.61 -22.88
C ASP A 333 -9.19 33.85 -21.35
N LEU A 334 -9.13 32.80 -20.52
CA LEU A 334 -9.15 32.94 -19.05
C LEU A 334 -7.74 33.19 -18.50
N VAL A 335 -7.56 34.23 -17.68
CA VAL A 335 -6.27 34.54 -17.04
C VAL A 335 -6.21 34.06 -15.58
N PRO A 336 -5.02 33.84 -14.99
CA PRO A 336 -4.90 33.36 -13.61
C PRO A 336 -5.65 34.21 -12.58
N ASP A 337 -5.67 35.54 -12.77
CA ASP A 337 -6.37 36.48 -11.90
C ASP A 337 -7.88 36.23 -11.81
N ASP A 338 -8.50 35.60 -12.82
CA ASP A 338 -9.93 35.29 -12.80
C ASP A 338 -10.23 34.07 -11.92
N ILE A 339 -9.34 33.08 -11.91
CA ILE A 339 -9.37 31.97 -10.96
C ILE A 339 -9.11 32.47 -9.53
N VAL A 340 -8.21 33.44 -9.34
CA VAL A 340 -7.96 34.04 -8.02
C VAL A 340 -9.20 34.77 -7.51
N LYS A 341 -9.83 35.64 -8.31
CA LYS A 341 -11.09 36.33 -7.93
C LYS A 341 -12.20 35.33 -7.56
N PHE A 342 -12.37 34.26 -8.34
CA PHE A 342 -13.35 33.20 -8.07
C PHE A 342 -13.10 32.48 -6.73
N VAL A 343 -11.83 32.35 -6.32
CA VAL A 343 -11.44 31.78 -5.01
C VAL A 343 -11.62 32.79 -3.87
N GLU A 344 -11.54 34.10 -4.14
CA GLU A 344 -11.68 35.17 -3.15
C GLU A 344 -13.15 35.53 -2.83
N GLY A 345 -14.05 35.52 -3.83
CA GLY A 345 -15.51 35.70 -3.67
C GLY A 345 -16.10 36.94 -4.35
#